data_AF-A0A2M6GGV8-F1
#
_entry.id   AF-A0A2M6GGV8-F1
#
_cell.length_a   1.000
_cell.length_b   1.000
_cell.length_c   1.000
_cell.angle_alpha   90.00
_cell.angle_beta   90.00
_cell.angle_gamma   90.00
#
_symmetry.space_group_name_H-M   'P 1'
#
loop_
_entity.id
_entity.type
_entity.pdbx_description
1 polymer ?
#
loop_
_entity_poly.entity_id
_entity_poly.type
_entity_poly.pdbx_seq_one_letter_code
_entity_poly.pdbx_strand_id
1 'polypeptide(L)'
;MCQKHQHRHSLFCILPPYILRSIAEHGNVDQRKMALKALVGDPTFRSLRLGPRLSSDVNRKIPSAFLVAGEKQRTIYSANYTQNLPGTSVRTEGSPDSGDIAVDEAYHYLGATYDFFWKVFNRNSIDDEGMPLNGTVHFGQDYANAFWDGQRMVFGDGDNELFNRFTISIDVIAHELTHGVTEDETQLLYSSQSGALNESISDVFGSLVKQYALNQTAEEADWLIGAGLFTDKVQ
;
A
#
# COMPACT_ATOMS: atom_id res chain seq x y z
N MET A 1 -9.41 13.40 -34.85
CA MET A 1 -8.45 13.98 -33.89
C MET A 1 -8.85 13.52 -32.50
N CYS A 2 -8.32 12.38 -32.03
CA CYS A 2 -8.52 11.95 -30.65
C CYS A 2 -7.57 12.75 -29.76
N GLN A 3 -8.12 13.68 -28.98
CA GLN A 3 -7.38 14.27 -27.87
C GLN A 3 -7.11 13.16 -26.84
N LYS A 4 -5.83 12.85 -26.63
CA LYS A 4 -5.37 12.05 -25.49
C LYS A 4 -5.69 12.86 -24.23
N HIS A 5 -6.82 12.57 -23.60
CA HIS A 5 -7.05 13.03 -22.23
C HIS A 5 -5.98 12.38 -21.35
N GLN A 6 -5.17 13.20 -20.69
CA GLN A 6 -4.26 12.73 -19.63
C GLN A 6 -5.13 12.13 -18.53
N HIS A 7 -5.10 10.80 -18.42
CA HIS A 7 -5.82 10.05 -17.39
C HIS A 7 -5.31 10.49 -16.01
N ARG A 8 -6.21 11.02 -15.19
CA ARG A 8 -5.93 11.34 -13.79
C ARG A 8 -6.08 10.07 -12.95
N HIS A 9 -5.01 9.29 -12.81
CA HIS A 9 -4.93 8.26 -11.78
C HIS A 9 -4.69 8.93 -10.42
N SER A 10 -5.61 8.73 -9.49
CA SER A 10 -5.41 9.09 -8.09
C SER A 10 -4.29 8.25 -7.51
N LEU A 11 -3.46 8.78 -6.62
CA LEU A 11 -2.89 7.92 -5.59
C LEU A 11 -3.96 7.55 -4.60
N PHE A 12 -3.82 6.34 -4.12
CA PHE A 12 -4.55 5.81 -3.00
C PHE A 12 -3.61 5.92 -1.81
N CYS A 13 -4.05 6.67 -0.82
CA CYS A 13 -3.37 6.81 0.43
C CYS A 13 -4.41 6.51 1.49
N ILE A 14 -4.10 5.62 2.42
CA ILE A 14 -5.07 5.15 3.41
C ILE A 14 -5.64 6.31 4.24
N LEU A 15 -4.84 7.34 4.54
CA LEU A 15 -5.35 8.54 5.20
C LEU A 15 -5.88 9.56 4.19
N PRO A 16 -7.20 9.82 4.16
CA PRO A 16 -7.76 10.79 3.25
C PRO A 16 -7.35 12.22 3.63
N PRO A 17 -7.15 13.13 2.66
CA PRO A 17 -6.63 14.48 2.92
C PRO A 17 -7.46 15.32 3.91
N TYR A 18 -8.75 15.05 4.07
CA TYR A 18 -9.58 15.79 5.02
C TYR A 18 -9.27 15.43 6.48
N ILE A 19 -8.85 14.20 6.77
CA ILE A 19 -8.41 13.79 8.11
C ILE A 19 -7.11 14.51 8.45
N LEU A 20 -6.13 14.49 7.54
CA LEU A 20 -4.87 15.20 7.74
C LEU A 20 -5.08 16.71 7.90
N ARG A 21 -6.01 17.32 7.15
CA ARG A 21 -6.37 18.73 7.36
C ARG A 21 -6.97 18.99 8.73
N SER A 22 -7.87 18.13 9.18
CA SER A 22 -8.47 18.24 10.52
C SER A 22 -7.39 18.16 11.62
N ILE A 23 -6.42 17.24 11.49
CA ILE A 23 -5.29 17.14 12.43
C ILE A 23 -4.43 18.41 12.37
N ALA A 24 -4.17 18.95 11.17
CA ALA A 24 -3.40 20.18 11.02
C ALA A 24 -4.08 21.41 11.65
N GLU A 25 -5.42 21.43 11.68
CA GLU A 25 -6.22 22.51 12.26
C GLU A 25 -6.35 22.39 13.78
N HIS A 26 -6.55 21.18 14.30
CA HIS A 26 -6.95 20.95 15.70
C HIS A 26 -5.87 20.29 16.57
N GLY A 27 -4.82 19.72 15.97
CA GLY A 27 -3.75 19.02 16.67
C GLY A 27 -2.76 19.95 17.36
N ASN A 28 -1.92 19.35 18.21
CA ASN A 28 -0.78 20.04 18.80
C ASN A 28 0.29 20.38 17.74
N VAL A 29 1.37 21.07 18.14
CA VAL A 29 2.42 21.53 17.21
C VAL A 29 3.04 20.38 16.41
N ASP A 30 3.29 19.24 17.04
CA ASP A 30 3.94 18.09 16.41
C ASP A 30 2.98 17.34 15.49
N GLN A 31 1.74 17.10 15.93
CA GLN A 31 0.66 16.51 15.13
C GLN A 31 0.38 17.36 13.88
N ARG A 32 0.31 18.69 14.04
CA ARG A 32 0.13 19.61 12.92
C ARG A 32 1.29 19.54 11.94
N LYS A 33 2.52 19.49 12.43
CA LYS A 33 3.73 19.38 11.58
C LYS A 33 3.74 18.06 10.80
N MET A 34 3.42 16.95 11.46
CA MET A 34 3.27 15.64 10.82
C MET A 34 2.20 15.68 9.72
N ALA A 35 1.02 16.19 10.03
CA ALA A 35 -0.10 16.18 9.09
C ALA A 35 0.16 17.06 7.86
N LEU A 36 0.81 18.21 8.06
CA LEU A 36 1.24 19.08 6.96
C LEU A 36 2.33 18.44 6.10
N LYS A 37 3.28 17.71 6.69
CA LYS A 37 4.30 16.97 5.91
C LYS A 37 3.65 15.91 5.01
N ALA A 38 2.70 15.13 5.56
CA ALA A 38 1.95 14.14 4.79
C ALA A 38 1.18 14.80 3.64
N LEU A 39 0.39 15.85 3.93
CA LEU A 39 -0.38 16.60 2.93
C LEU A 39 0.45 17.19 1.79
N VAL A 40 1.71 17.58 2.03
CA VAL A 40 2.61 18.13 1.00
C VAL A 40 3.25 17.01 0.17
N GLY A 41 3.52 15.85 0.77
CA GLY A 41 4.08 14.70 0.08
C GLY A 41 3.09 14.08 -0.92
N ASP A 42 1.84 13.88 -0.51
CA ASP A 42 0.84 13.10 -1.26
C ASP A 42 0.61 13.59 -2.71
N PRO A 43 0.50 14.91 -3.01
CA PRO A 43 0.36 15.40 -4.39
C PRO A 43 1.58 15.14 -5.27
N THR A 44 2.78 15.10 -4.68
CA THR A 44 4.03 14.82 -5.40
C THR A 44 4.06 13.38 -5.86
N PHE A 45 3.73 12.44 -4.96
CA PHE A 45 3.58 11.04 -5.32
C PHE A 45 2.46 10.88 -6.37
N ARG A 46 1.39 11.69 -6.30
CA ARG A 46 0.28 11.66 -7.27
C ARG A 46 0.76 11.99 -8.66
N SER A 47 1.66 12.95 -8.75
CA SER A 47 2.29 13.34 -10.01
C SER A 47 3.26 12.27 -10.53
N LEU A 48 3.94 11.53 -9.65
CA LEU A 48 4.81 10.41 -10.04
C LEU A 48 4.01 9.28 -10.70
N ARG A 49 2.80 8.98 -10.22
CA ARG A 49 1.89 8.01 -10.85
C ARG A 49 1.35 8.48 -12.21
N LEU A 50 1.21 9.79 -12.40
CA LEU A 50 0.74 10.43 -13.65
C LEU A 50 1.84 10.65 -14.68
N GLY A 51 3.11 10.47 -14.30
CA GLY A 51 4.23 10.45 -15.25
C GLY A 51 3.93 9.45 -16.37
N PRO A 52 4.57 9.58 -17.55
CA PRO A 52 4.44 8.52 -18.53
C PRO A 52 4.75 7.22 -17.79
N ARG A 53 3.86 6.21 -17.91
CA ARG A 53 4.32 4.83 -17.97
C ARG A 53 5.31 4.85 -19.15
N LEU A 54 6.53 5.35 -18.93
CA LEU A 54 7.67 5.07 -19.77
C LEU A 54 7.61 3.57 -19.80
N SER A 55 7.25 3.10 -20.98
CA SER A 55 6.79 1.79 -21.27
C SER A 55 7.44 0.78 -20.34
N SER A 56 6.64 -0.19 -19.90
CA SER A 56 7.07 -1.52 -19.48
C SER A 56 8.02 -2.23 -20.48
N ASP A 57 8.64 -1.50 -21.41
CA ASP A 57 9.66 -1.91 -22.38
C ASP A 57 11.10 -1.56 -21.95
N VAL A 58 11.34 -0.82 -20.85
CA VAL A 58 12.71 -0.42 -20.46
C VAL A 58 13.12 -0.79 -19.03
N ASN A 59 12.30 -1.55 -18.29
CA ASN A 59 12.85 -2.36 -17.21
C ASN A 59 13.07 -3.75 -17.80
N ARG A 60 14.34 -4.20 -17.79
CA ARG A 60 14.79 -5.52 -18.22
C ARG A 60 13.63 -6.52 -18.07
N LYS A 61 13.16 -7.07 -19.20
CA LYS A 61 12.51 -8.38 -19.19
C LYS A 61 13.47 -9.30 -18.42
N ILE A 62 13.27 -9.45 -17.12
CA ILE A 62 13.62 -10.70 -16.47
C ILE A 62 12.87 -11.70 -17.35
N PRO A 63 13.55 -12.62 -18.03
CA PRO A 63 12.86 -13.60 -18.84
C PRO A 63 11.73 -14.17 -17.97
N SER A 64 10.49 -14.07 -18.43
CA SER A 64 9.33 -14.71 -17.79
C SER A 64 9.56 -16.21 -17.54
N ALA A 65 10.60 -16.77 -18.15
CA ALA A 65 11.16 -18.09 -17.91
C ALA A 65 11.59 -18.40 -16.45
N PHE A 66 11.55 -17.44 -15.52
CA PHE A 66 11.88 -17.69 -14.10
C PHE A 66 10.78 -17.38 -13.08
N LEU A 67 9.64 -16.82 -13.49
CA LEU A 67 8.50 -16.64 -12.58
C LEU A 67 7.57 -17.83 -12.74
N VAL A 68 7.63 -18.76 -11.79
CA VAL A 68 6.71 -19.90 -11.75
C VAL A 68 5.36 -19.38 -11.24
N ALA A 69 4.29 -19.64 -11.99
CA ALA A 69 2.94 -19.25 -11.57
C ALA A 69 2.62 -19.84 -10.18
N GLY A 70 2.14 -18.99 -9.28
CA GLY A 70 1.88 -19.36 -7.88
C GLY A 70 3.08 -19.22 -6.94
N GLU A 71 4.24 -18.79 -7.43
CA GLU A 71 5.39 -18.44 -6.60
C GLU A 71 5.52 -16.91 -6.44
N LYS A 72 5.23 -16.42 -5.24
CA LYS A 72 5.46 -15.01 -4.90
C LYS A 72 6.94 -14.65 -4.86
N GLN A 73 7.23 -13.41 -5.28
CA GLN A 73 8.55 -12.80 -5.18
C GLN A 73 8.43 -11.47 -4.45
N ARG A 74 9.00 -11.38 -3.25
CA ARG A 74 8.96 -10.17 -2.42
C ARG A 74 10.34 -9.56 -2.21
N THR A 75 10.41 -8.23 -2.21
CA THR A 75 11.58 -7.48 -1.73
C THR A 75 11.16 -6.31 -0.86
N ILE A 76 11.70 -6.25 0.35
CA ILE A 76 11.53 -5.12 1.27
C ILE A 76 12.79 -4.28 1.26
N TYR A 77 12.58 -2.97 1.15
CA TYR A 77 13.58 -1.94 1.25
C TYR A 77 13.32 -1.07 2.48
N SER A 78 14.37 -0.44 2.99
CA SER A 78 14.27 0.64 3.98
C SER A 78 14.68 1.95 3.34
N ALA A 79 13.84 2.98 3.48
CA ALA A 79 14.21 4.34 3.10
C ALA A 79 15.11 5.03 4.14
N ASN A 80 15.40 4.35 5.27
CA ASN A 80 16.26 4.84 6.36
C ASN A 80 15.85 6.24 6.84
N TYR A 81 14.54 6.46 7.01
CA TYR A 81 13.93 7.72 7.43
C TYR A 81 14.12 8.89 6.45
N THR A 82 14.55 8.60 5.22
CA THR A 82 14.59 9.54 4.10
C THR A 82 13.34 9.37 3.22
N GLN A 83 13.16 10.26 2.25
CA GLN A 83 12.09 10.13 1.24
C GLN A 83 12.60 9.58 -0.10
N ASN A 84 13.78 8.93 -0.11
CA ASN A 84 14.36 8.36 -1.33
C ASN A 84 13.87 6.92 -1.53
N LEU A 85 13.23 6.65 -2.67
CA LEU A 85 12.74 5.33 -3.05
C LEU A 85 13.68 4.64 -4.07
N PRO A 86 13.84 3.30 -4.07
CA PRO A 86 13.33 2.35 -3.07
C PRO A 86 13.97 2.46 -1.69
N GLY A 87 15.17 3.04 -1.60
CA GLY A 87 16.05 2.88 -0.44
C GLY A 87 16.95 1.65 -0.57
N THR A 88 17.39 1.10 0.58
CA THR A 88 18.31 -0.05 0.65
C THR A 88 17.55 -1.36 0.83
N SER A 89 17.88 -2.40 0.06
CA SER A 89 17.26 -3.73 0.22
C SER A 89 17.62 -4.31 1.58
N VAL A 90 16.61 -4.72 2.36
CA VAL A 90 16.77 -5.26 3.72
C VAL A 90 16.23 -6.69 3.87
N ARG A 91 15.29 -7.12 3.02
CA ARG A 91 14.78 -8.50 3.03
C ARG A 91 14.32 -8.92 1.63
N THR A 92 14.65 -10.13 1.20
CA THR A 92 14.21 -10.70 -0.09
C THR A 92 13.46 -12.01 0.09
N GLU A 93 12.83 -12.51 -0.96
CA GLU A 93 12.12 -13.79 -0.97
C GLU A 93 12.99 -14.92 -0.37
N GLY A 94 12.39 -15.76 0.48
CA GLY A 94 13.07 -16.85 1.19
C GLY A 94 13.99 -16.46 2.35
N SER A 95 14.24 -15.17 2.60
CA SER A 95 15.09 -14.74 3.72
C SER A 95 14.36 -14.83 5.08
N PRO A 96 15.07 -15.18 6.17
CA PRO A 96 14.51 -15.18 7.52
C PRO A 96 14.10 -13.76 7.96
N ASP A 97 13.40 -13.67 9.08
CA ASP A 97 13.01 -12.40 9.70
C ASP A 97 14.23 -11.54 10.00
N SER A 98 14.13 -10.24 9.72
CA SER A 98 15.24 -9.31 9.89
C SER A 98 15.40 -8.83 11.33
N GLY A 99 14.38 -9.04 12.18
CA GLY A 99 14.32 -8.51 13.54
C GLY A 99 13.85 -7.05 13.60
N ASP A 100 13.43 -6.50 12.46
CA ASP A 100 12.78 -5.20 12.37
C ASP A 100 11.31 -5.44 12.10
N ILE A 101 10.47 -5.05 13.05
CA ILE A 101 9.05 -5.38 13.01
C ILE A 101 8.33 -4.80 11.78
N ALA A 102 8.73 -3.60 11.31
CA ALA A 102 8.10 -3.01 10.13
C ALA A 102 8.48 -3.78 8.86
N VAL A 103 9.74 -4.19 8.75
CA VAL A 103 10.23 -5.03 7.64
C VAL A 103 9.52 -6.38 7.63
N ASP A 104 9.41 -7.01 8.80
CA ASP A 104 8.84 -8.34 8.94
C ASP A 104 7.33 -8.33 8.65
N GLU A 105 6.58 -7.37 9.22
CA GLU A 105 5.16 -7.16 8.91
C GLU A 105 4.92 -6.92 7.42
N ALA A 106 5.65 -5.97 6.81
CA ALA A 106 5.50 -5.68 5.38
C ALA A 106 5.76 -6.93 4.54
N TYR A 107 6.80 -7.71 4.87
CA TYR A 107 7.12 -8.95 4.18
C TYR A 107 6.01 -10.01 4.31
N HIS A 108 5.52 -10.23 5.53
CA HIS A 108 4.48 -11.22 5.80
C HIS A 108 3.14 -10.83 5.16
N TYR A 109 2.73 -9.57 5.28
CA TYR A 109 1.42 -9.11 4.82
C TYR A 109 1.33 -8.91 3.31
N LEU A 110 2.42 -8.50 2.64
CA LEU A 110 2.51 -8.62 1.17
C LEU A 110 2.34 -10.10 0.74
N GLY A 111 2.99 -11.01 1.47
CA GLY A 111 2.92 -12.45 1.18
C GLY A 111 1.56 -13.08 1.43
N ALA A 112 0.85 -12.65 2.47
CA ALA A 112 -0.50 -13.10 2.78
C ALA A 112 -1.51 -12.61 1.73
N THR A 113 -1.34 -11.37 1.27
CA THR A 113 -2.17 -10.80 0.20
C THR A 113 -2.00 -11.59 -1.10
N TYR A 114 -0.76 -11.89 -1.50
CA TYR A 114 -0.51 -12.76 -2.66
C TYR A 114 -1.18 -14.13 -2.50
N ASP A 115 -0.95 -14.79 -1.36
CA ASP A 115 -1.47 -16.13 -1.12
C ASP A 115 -2.99 -16.19 -1.20
N PHE A 116 -3.67 -15.15 -0.70
CA PHE A 116 -5.11 -15.03 -0.81
C PHE A 116 -5.57 -14.94 -2.27
N PHE A 117 -5.03 -13.99 -3.05
CA PHE A 117 -5.41 -13.83 -4.46
C PHE A 117 -5.13 -15.09 -5.28
N TRP A 118 -3.99 -15.74 -5.05
CA TRP A 118 -3.65 -16.99 -5.73
C TRP A 118 -4.56 -18.14 -5.31
N LYS A 119 -4.70 -18.42 -4.01
CA LYS A 119 -5.39 -19.63 -3.54
C LYS A 119 -6.91 -19.52 -3.64
N VAL A 120 -7.47 -18.31 -3.56
CA VAL A 120 -8.93 -18.10 -3.60
C VAL A 120 -9.42 -17.82 -5.02
N PHE A 121 -8.65 -17.05 -5.81
CA PHE A 121 -9.08 -16.61 -7.14
C PHE A 121 -8.23 -17.12 -8.30
N ASN A 122 -7.15 -17.87 -8.02
CA ASN A 122 -6.16 -18.29 -9.02
C ASN A 122 -5.56 -17.09 -9.80
N ARG A 123 -5.48 -15.92 -9.14
CA ARG A 123 -4.87 -14.70 -9.69
C ARG A 123 -3.39 -14.65 -9.33
N ASN A 124 -2.52 -14.50 -10.31
CA ASN A 124 -1.07 -14.47 -10.09
C ASN A 124 -0.57 -13.03 -9.84
N SER A 125 -0.56 -12.59 -8.58
CA SER A 125 -0.16 -11.24 -8.16
C SER A 125 -1.11 -10.11 -8.59
N ILE A 126 -0.65 -8.87 -8.52
CA ILE A 126 -1.43 -7.65 -8.78
C ILE A 126 -1.88 -7.55 -10.24
N ASP A 127 -1.04 -7.98 -11.19
CA ASP A 127 -1.22 -7.85 -12.64
C ASP A 127 -1.66 -9.15 -13.34
N ASP A 128 -1.95 -10.20 -12.56
CA ASP A 128 -2.19 -11.56 -13.06
C ASP A 128 -1.03 -12.21 -13.86
N GLU A 129 0.14 -11.57 -13.88
CA GLU A 129 1.33 -12.02 -14.62
C GLU A 129 2.52 -12.30 -13.70
N GLY A 130 2.31 -12.29 -12.38
CA GLY A 130 3.33 -12.59 -11.39
C GLY A 130 4.19 -11.39 -11.00
N MET A 131 3.63 -10.17 -11.03
CA MET A 131 4.31 -8.95 -10.56
C MET A 131 5.04 -9.18 -9.22
N PRO A 132 6.34 -8.88 -9.13
CA PRO A 132 7.05 -8.88 -7.85
C PRO A 132 6.44 -7.86 -6.88
N LEU A 133 6.25 -8.27 -5.63
CA LEU A 133 5.69 -7.44 -4.56
C LEU A 133 6.82 -6.73 -3.80
N ASN A 134 7.00 -5.45 -4.11
CA ASN A 134 8.01 -4.63 -3.46
C ASN A 134 7.39 -3.74 -2.39
N GLY A 135 8.09 -3.55 -1.28
CA GLY A 135 7.71 -2.64 -0.21
C GLY A 135 8.88 -1.79 0.28
N THR A 136 8.65 -0.53 0.61
CA THR A 136 9.62 0.35 1.27
C THR A 136 9.09 0.78 2.63
N VAL A 137 9.81 0.45 3.71
CA VAL A 137 9.51 0.87 5.09
C VAL A 137 10.38 2.06 5.52
N HIS A 138 10.07 2.64 6.68
CA HIS A 138 10.76 3.79 7.27
C HIS A 138 10.82 4.98 6.31
N PHE A 139 9.72 5.25 5.63
CA PHE A 139 9.61 6.35 4.68
C PHE A 139 9.43 7.68 5.41
N GLY A 140 10.41 8.57 5.26
CA GLY A 140 10.40 9.88 5.94
C GLY A 140 10.49 9.77 7.46
N GLN A 141 10.30 10.92 8.13
CA GLN A 141 10.25 11.01 9.59
C GLN A 141 8.83 11.31 10.03
N ASP A 142 8.30 10.46 10.90
CA ASP A 142 6.93 10.50 11.43
C ASP A 142 5.89 10.63 10.30
N TYR A 143 6.13 9.96 9.17
CA TYR A 143 5.22 10.02 8.04
C TYR A 143 3.96 9.23 8.38
N ALA A 144 2.83 9.93 8.50
CA ALA A 144 1.55 9.32 8.81
C ALA A 144 0.79 8.96 7.53
N ASN A 145 1.33 8.05 6.72
CA ASN A 145 0.58 7.46 5.64
C ASN A 145 1.24 6.16 5.13
N ALA A 146 0.47 5.41 4.35
CA ALA A 146 0.96 4.41 3.43
C ALA A 146 0.28 4.56 2.08
N PHE A 147 0.94 4.12 1.02
CA PHE A 147 0.40 4.21 -0.33
C PHE A 147 1.03 3.20 -1.29
N TRP A 148 0.28 2.85 -2.34
CA TRP A 148 0.79 2.17 -3.53
C TRP A 148 1.19 3.19 -4.62
N ASP A 149 2.45 3.15 -5.07
CA ASP A 149 2.96 4.10 -6.08
C ASP A 149 2.77 3.66 -7.55
N GLY A 150 2.19 2.48 -7.77
CA GLY A 150 2.09 1.83 -9.08
C GLY A 150 3.11 0.72 -9.31
N GLN A 151 4.15 0.60 -8.46
CA GLN A 151 5.21 -0.40 -8.56
C GLN A 151 5.57 -1.05 -7.21
N ARG A 152 5.35 -0.34 -6.10
CA ARG A 152 5.66 -0.79 -4.74
C ARG A 152 4.72 -0.17 -3.72
N MET A 153 4.64 -0.82 -2.56
CA MET A 153 4.09 -0.23 -1.35
C MET A 153 5.12 0.66 -0.66
N VAL A 154 4.67 1.77 -0.07
CA VAL A 154 5.50 2.66 0.74
C VAL A 154 4.82 2.88 2.09
N PHE A 155 5.58 2.71 3.18
CA PHE A 155 5.07 2.75 4.55
C PHE A 155 5.83 3.77 5.39
N GLY A 156 5.07 4.67 6.02
CA GLY A 156 5.57 5.51 7.10
C GLY A 156 5.43 4.86 8.47
N ASP A 157 6.20 5.36 9.43
CA ASP A 157 6.24 4.84 10.80
C ASP A 157 5.17 5.44 11.73
N GLY A 158 4.39 6.42 11.24
CA GLY A 158 3.46 7.17 12.09
C GLY A 158 4.20 8.06 13.11
N ASP A 159 3.45 8.75 13.96
CA ASP A 159 4.00 9.67 14.97
C ASP A 159 4.06 9.06 16.38
N ASN A 160 3.60 7.81 16.56
CA ASN A 160 3.46 7.14 17.87
C ASN A 160 2.61 7.92 18.90
N GLU A 161 1.85 8.91 18.42
CA GLU A 161 0.92 9.71 19.20
C GLU A 161 -0.50 9.46 18.69
N LEU A 162 -0.75 9.73 17.40
CA LEU A 162 -2.03 9.44 16.74
C LEU A 162 -1.99 8.09 16.02
N PHE A 163 -0.91 7.84 15.29
CA PHE A 163 -0.75 6.67 14.42
C PHE A 163 0.46 5.84 14.83
N ASN A 164 0.25 4.52 14.90
CA ASN A 164 1.31 3.53 14.87
C ASN A 164 1.93 3.44 13.46
N ARG A 165 2.95 2.58 13.30
CA ARG A 165 3.52 2.23 11.99
C ARG A 165 2.46 1.70 11.04
N PHE A 166 2.53 2.11 9.78
CA PHE A 166 1.51 1.75 8.78
C PHE A 166 1.66 0.32 8.24
N THR A 167 2.67 -0.43 8.70
CA THR A 167 2.80 -1.87 8.43
C THR A 167 1.98 -2.74 9.38
N ILE A 168 1.46 -2.19 10.49
CA ILE A 168 0.84 -2.97 11.56
C ILE A 168 -0.48 -3.66 11.13
N SER A 169 -1.14 -3.14 10.10
CA SER A 169 -2.49 -3.57 9.71
C SER A 169 -2.46 -4.26 8.35
N ILE A 170 -2.67 -5.58 8.36
CA ILE A 170 -2.73 -6.41 7.15
C ILE A 170 -3.82 -5.95 6.16
N ASP A 171 -4.99 -5.54 6.67
CA ASP A 171 -6.11 -5.06 5.86
C ASP A 171 -5.77 -3.77 5.10
N VAL A 172 -5.02 -2.84 5.72
CA VAL A 172 -4.51 -1.63 5.06
C VAL A 172 -3.55 -1.98 3.93
N ILE A 173 -2.61 -2.91 4.14
CA ILE A 173 -1.68 -3.33 3.09
C ILE A 173 -2.43 -3.99 1.92
N ALA A 174 -3.38 -4.86 2.24
CA ALA A 174 -4.20 -5.53 1.25
C ALA A 174 -5.14 -4.56 0.50
N HIS A 175 -5.69 -3.56 1.18
CA HIS A 175 -6.46 -2.45 0.58
C HIS A 175 -5.62 -1.73 -0.48
N GLU A 176 -4.41 -1.32 -0.13
CA GLU A 176 -3.53 -0.57 -1.04
C GLU A 176 -3.08 -1.41 -2.25
N LEU A 177 -2.79 -2.70 -2.06
CA LEU A 177 -2.49 -3.60 -3.17
C LEU A 177 -3.70 -3.87 -4.07
N THR A 178 -4.91 -3.92 -3.49
CA THR A 178 -6.16 -4.13 -4.23
C THR A 178 -6.46 -2.99 -5.19
N HIS A 179 -6.02 -1.77 -4.87
CA HIS A 179 -6.08 -0.70 -5.85
C HIS A 179 -5.27 -1.01 -7.12
N GLY A 180 -4.11 -1.65 -6.99
CA GLY A 180 -3.33 -2.12 -8.14
C GLY A 180 -4.12 -3.13 -8.99
N VAL A 181 -4.80 -4.08 -8.35
CA VAL A 181 -5.68 -5.05 -9.03
C VAL A 181 -6.83 -4.33 -9.75
N THR A 182 -7.47 -3.38 -9.08
CA THR A 182 -8.59 -2.61 -9.65
C THR A 182 -8.15 -1.79 -10.87
N GLU A 183 -6.94 -1.23 -10.82
CA GLU A 183 -6.35 -0.50 -11.95
C GLU A 183 -5.96 -1.38 -13.13
N ASP A 184 -5.52 -2.61 -12.87
CA ASP A 184 -5.19 -3.57 -13.92
C ASP A 184 -6.47 -4.02 -14.67
N GLU A 185 -7.55 -4.27 -13.92
CA GLU A 185 -8.79 -4.85 -14.46
C GLU A 185 -9.77 -3.81 -15.00
N THR A 186 -10.23 -2.91 -14.15
CA THR A 186 -11.45 -2.11 -14.41
C THR A 186 -11.18 -0.64 -14.64
N GLN A 187 -10.01 -0.15 -14.21
CA GLN A 187 -9.59 1.25 -14.32
C GLN A 187 -10.66 2.23 -13.82
N LEU A 188 -11.38 1.85 -12.74
CA LEU A 188 -12.42 2.69 -12.15
C LEU A 188 -11.87 4.08 -11.84
N LEU A 189 -12.45 5.08 -12.53
CA LEU A 189 -12.07 6.48 -12.34
C LEU A 189 -12.28 6.88 -10.90
N TYR A 190 -11.29 7.51 -10.30
CA TYR A 190 -11.35 7.92 -8.90
C TYR A 190 -12.10 9.24 -8.71
N SER A 191 -13.40 9.18 -8.95
CA SER A 191 -14.31 10.31 -8.85
C SER A 191 -15.72 9.81 -8.55
N SER A 192 -16.45 10.57 -7.73
CA SER A 192 -17.88 10.31 -7.48
C SER A 192 -18.13 8.84 -7.08
N GLN A 193 -19.14 8.19 -7.67
CA GLN A 193 -19.49 6.80 -7.36
C GLN A 193 -18.42 5.79 -7.79
N SER A 194 -17.70 6.01 -8.90
CA SER A 194 -16.65 5.08 -9.34
C SER A 194 -15.43 5.12 -8.41
N GLY A 195 -15.11 6.29 -7.84
CA GLY A 195 -14.09 6.39 -6.79
C GLY A 195 -14.52 5.72 -5.50
N ALA A 196 -15.78 5.92 -5.08
CA ALA A 196 -16.32 5.24 -3.90
C ALA A 196 -16.36 3.71 -4.05
N LEU A 197 -16.67 3.20 -5.25
CA LEU A 197 -16.58 1.76 -5.53
C LEU A 197 -15.14 1.26 -5.52
N ASN A 198 -14.18 2.03 -6.05
CA ASN A 198 -12.77 1.67 -6.02
C ASN A 198 -12.28 1.49 -4.57
N GLU A 199 -12.56 2.44 -3.68
CA GLU A 199 -12.28 2.33 -2.24
C GLU A 199 -13.00 1.15 -1.58
N SER A 200 -14.31 0.99 -1.84
CA SER A 200 -15.09 -0.09 -1.26
C SER A 200 -14.58 -1.47 -1.67
N ILE A 201 -14.11 -1.64 -2.91
CA ILE A 201 -13.51 -2.88 -3.39
C ILE A 201 -12.21 -3.15 -2.62
N SER A 202 -11.37 -2.12 -2.43
CA SER A 202 -10.15 -2.22 -1.62
C SER A 202 -10.43 -2.61 -0.18
N ASP A 203 -11.45 -2.04 0.48
CA ASP A 203 -11.86 -2.41 1.84
C ASP A 203 -12.39 -3.85 1.93
N VAL A 204 -13.18 -4.29 0.94
CA VAL A 204 -13.70 -5.65 0.87
C VAL A 204 -12.56 -6.65 0.79
N PHE A 205 -11.62 -6.47 -0.16
CA PHE A 205 -10.50 -7.39 -0.30
C PHE A 205 -9.51 -7.28 0.87
N GLY A 206 -9.30 -6.09 1.44
CA GLY A 206 -8.54 -5.91 2.66
C GLY A 206 -9.08 -6.75 3.82
N SER A 207 -10.40 -6.68 4.03
CA SER A 207 -11.10 -7.47 5.04
C SER A 207 -11.01 -8.97 4.76
N LEU A 208 -11.18 -9.40 3.51
CA LEU A 208 -11.11 -10.81 3.13
C LEU A 208 -9.70 -11.38 3.28
N VAL A 209 -8.64 -10.61 2.98
CA VAL A 209 -7.26 -11.04 3.20
C VAL A 209 -6.98 -11.22 4.69
N LYS A 210 -7.44 -10.30 5.54
CA LYS A 210 -7.31 -10.43 7.00
C LYS A 210 -8.03 -11.67 7.52
N GLN A 211 -9.28 -11.87 7.10
CA GLN A 211 -10.06 -13.06 7.47
C GLN A 211 -9.36 -14.35 7.01
N TYR A 212 -8.85 -14.36 5.79
CA TYR A 212 -8.09 -15.49 5.24
C TYR A 212 -6.83 -15.79 6.05
N ALA A 213 -6.04 -14.76 6.37
CA ALA A 213 -4.80 -14.90 7.12
C ALA A 213 -5.02 -15.38 8.56
N LEU A 214 -6.15 -14.99 9.18
CA LEU A 214 -6.53 -15.38 10.54
C LEU A 214 -7.42 -16.62 10.60
N ASN A 215 -7.78 -17.20 9.45
CA ASN A 215 -8.73 -18.32 9.33
C ASN A 215 -10.07 -18.05 10.06
N GLN A 216 -10.64 -16.87 9.83
CA GLN A 216 -11.90 -16.42 10.45
C GLN A 216 -13.09 -16.70 9.54
N THR A 217 -14.22 -17.03 10.16
CA THR A 217 -15.54 -16.94 9.55
C THR A 217 -16.03 -15.49 9.51
N ALA A 218 -17.13 -15.24 8.77
CA ALA A 218 -17.72 -13.91 8.69
C ALA A 218 -18.23 -13.40 10.05
N GLU A 219 -18.69 -14.31 10.91
CA GLU A 219 -19.18 -14.02 12.26
C GLU A 219 -18.05 -13.68 13.26
N GLU A 220 -16.84 -14.18 13.02
CA GLU A 220 -15.66 -13.93 13.87
C GLU A 220 -14.86 -12.70 13.46
N ALA A 221 -15.05 -12.24 12.21
CA ALA A 221 -14.34 -11.09 11.67
C ALA A 221 -14.74 -9.77 12.37
N ASP A 222 -13.78 -8.87 12.59
CA ASP A 222 -14.04 -7.58 13.23
C ASP A 222 -14.74 -6.56 12.32
N TRP A 223 -14.61 -6.72 11.00
CA TRP A 223 -15.09 -5.79 9.97
C TRP A 223 -14.57 -4.35 10.14
N LEU A 224 -13.42 -4.19 10.80
CA LEU A 224 -12.72 -2.92 10.97
C LEU A 224 -11.60 -2.81 9.95
N ILE A 225 -11.45 -1.64 9.34
CA ILE A 225 -10.31 -1.29 8.51
C ILE A 225 -9.30 -0.52 9.36
N GLY A 226 -8.04 -0.95 9.38
CA GLY A 226 -6.98 -0.27 10.13
C GLY A 226 -7.03 -0.51 11.63
N ALA A 227 -7.54 -1.67 12.07
CA ALA A 227 -7.53 -2.04 13.48
C ALA A 227 -6.10 -2.05 14.02
N GLY A 228 -5.85 -1.30 15.11
CA GLY A 228 -4.51 -1.13 15.68
C GLY A 228 -3.66 -0.05 15.01
N LEU A 229 -4.11 0.60 13.94
CA LEU A 229 -3.38 1.73 13.33
C LEU A 229 -3.39 2.96 14.25
N PHE A 230 -4.50 3.24 14.92
CA PHE A 230 -4.54 4.25 15.97
C PHE A 230 -3.84 3.76 17.24
N THR A 231 -3.08 4.65 17.89
CA THR A 231 -2.46 4.33 19.18
C THR A 231 -3.51 4.26 20.29
N ASP A 232 -3.14 3.67 21.43
CA ASP A 232 -3.97 3.60 22.64
C ASP A 232 -4.32 4.98 23.21
N LYS A 233 -3.68 6.06 22.76
CA LYS A 233 -3.99 7.44 23.19
C LYS A 233 -5.21 8.03 22.49
N VAL A 234 -5.68 7.39 21.42
CA VAL A 234 -6.83 7.83 20.61
C VAL A 234 -8.08 6.97 20.91
N GLN A 235 -7.88 5.73 21.38
CA GLN A 235 -8.94 4.74 21.59
C GLN A 235 -9.77 4.98 22.86
#